data_AF-A0A6J0GK35-F1
#
_entry.id   AF-A0A6J0GK35-F1
#
_cell.length_a   1.000
_cell.length_b   1.000
_cell.length_c   1.000
_cell.angle_alpha   90.00
_cell.angle_beta   90.00
_cell.angle_gamma   90.00
#
_symmetry.space_group_name_H-M   'P 1'
#
loop_
_entity.id
_entity.type
_entity.pdbx_description
1 polymer ?
#
loop_
_entity_poly.entity_id
_entity_poly.type
_entity_poly.pdbx_seq_one_letter_code
_entity_poly.pdbx_strand_id
1 'polypeptide(L)'
;MQQPATGDRSTAIPSPDPSEASFDAGLYYARRCITEDPNWSLVTVPHLTELCLQHIVHNFEKNPILNYLLPEHQRKVLDRLSTGLPLAVTANLVSDEEYWKRCCTERWQLCDVSNYGDSWKRMFFERHLENILKCFIPNTTDPNQVLELIPLCKGYVRKLEIDQFLPPVKVDQKEERDDLSDTGSDFESGEVSVQHYDLKDLITALPHLEELHLTYGVKDCGMNFEWNLFNFTNQDCCNLAAAVKMCHNLKVFKLTRSNVDDEKTKLLARSLLDHPCLVELNLSHNLIRDKGAQALGKLISRSRLEILDLCNNQIHHLGAQALSQALAEKSTLTSLNLRLNCVEDKGGEAIGRALLTNTTLKSIHLGSNNLSEPTATLFSQVLAQNTTLRSINFSCNHLGLDGGKQLLAGLADNKTLTELDLRRTEVDQEAEYFIHQIVWANREAVRLQHPITKPP
;
A
#
# COMPACT_ATOMS: atom_id res chain seq x y z
N MET A 1 12.28 -17.59 98.00
CA MET A 1 11.61 -17.29 99.29
C MET A 1 10.23 -16.72 98.97
N GLN A 2 9.21 -17.38 99.51
CA GLN A 2 7.81 -16.94 99.64
C GLN A 2 6.98 -16.66 98.37
N GLN A 3 6.26 -17.69 97.92
CA GLN A 3 4.80 -17.59 97.76
C GLN A 3 4.13 -17.73 99.15
N PRO A 4 2.87 -17.31 99.32
CA PRO A 4 1.73 -18.27 99.29
C PRO A 4 0.58 -17.77 98.36
N ALA A 5 -0.11 -18.65 97.62
CA ALA A 5 -1.23 -19.53 98.05
C ALA A 5 -2.53 -18.71 98.28
N THR A 6 -3.75 -19.07 97.85
CA THR A 6 -4.39 -20.31 97.37
C THR A 6 -5.87 -19.96 97.10
N GLY A 7 -6.58 -20.70 96.24
CA GLY A 7 -8.03 -20.51 96.08
C GLY A 7 -8.63 -21.30 94.93
N ASP A 8 -8.97 -22.56 95.18
CA ASP A 8 -9.28 -23.63 94.23
C ASP A 8 -10.79 -23.71 93.82
N ARG A 9 -11.03 -24.36 92.66
CA ARG A 9 -12.25 -25.08 92.19
C ARG A 9 -13.58 -24.36 91.93
N SER A 10 -14.08 -24.46 90.68
CA SER A 10 -15.15 -25.42 90.30
C SER A 10 -15.88 -25.05 88.99
N THR A 11 -15.72 -25.92 87.99
CA THR A 11 -16.60 -26.28 86.84
C THR A 11 -17.89 -25.51 86.55
N ALA A 12 -18.09 -25.09 85.29
CA ALA A 12 -19.08 -25.64 84.35
C ALA A 12 -19.30 -24.72 83.12
N ILE A 13 -19.32 -25.32 81.92
CA ILE A 13 -19.81 -24.71 80.67
C ILE A 13 -21.33 -24.90 80.62
N PRO A 14 -22.11 -23.90 80.20
CA PRO A 14 -22.92 -24.09 78.98
C PRO A 14 -22.98 -22.84 78.08
N SER A 15 -22.84 -23.07 76.77
CA SER A 15 -23.47 -22.24 75.71
C SER A 15 -24.97 -22.64 75.59
N PRO A 16 -25.84 -22.05 74.72
CA PRO A 16 -25.76 -20.85 73.87
C PRO A 16 -27.07 -19.99 73.90
N ASP A 17 -27.13 -18.99 73.03
CA ASP A 17 -28.33 -18.51 72.31
C ASP A 17 -29.23 -17.38 72.90
N PRO A 18 -30.00 -16.65 72.05
CA PRO A 18 -29.97 -15.19 72.01
C PRO A 18 -31.36 -14.59 72.27
N SER A 19 -31.44 -13.40 72.85
CA SER A 19 -32.59 -12.51 72.63
C SER A 19 -32.35 -11.14 73.26
N GLU A 20 -32.46 -10.13 72.40
CA GLU A 20 -33.02 -8.79 72.64
C GLU A 20 -32.98 -8.24 74.07
N ALA A 21 -32.10 -7.26 74.30
CA ALA A 21 -32.40 -6.15 75.19
C ALA A 21 -31.66 -4.88 74.72
N SER A 22 -32.44 -3.82 74.66
CA SER A 22 -32.14 -2.46 74.22
C SER A 22 -31.04 -1.74 75.01
N PHE A 23 -30.27 -0.92 74.27
CA PHE A 23 -29.58 0.31 74.64
C PHE A 23 -29.42 0.63 76.15
N ASP A 24 -28.17 0.68 76.62
CA ASP A 24 -27.66 1.94 77.20
C ASP A 24 -26.12 2.06 77.09
N ALA A 25 -25.68 3.31 77.09
CA ALA A 25 -24.43 3.88 76.64
C ALA A 25 -23.14 3.38 77.30
N GLY A 26 -22.05 3.35 76.51
CA GLY A 26 -20.71 3.14 77.05
C GLY A 26 -19.58 3.03 76.02
N LEU A 27 -19.17 4.17 75.45
CA LEU A 27 -17.81 4.43 74.95
C LEU A 27 -17.21 3.44 73.92
N TYR A 28 -17.80 3.38 72.72
CA TYR A 28 -16.97 3.17 71.53
C TYR A 28 -16.47 4.53 71.06
N TYR A 29 -15.18 4.81 71.28
CA TYR A 29 -14.45 5.81 70.51
C TYR A 29 -14.47 5.38 69.03
N ALA A 30 -15.57 5.69 68.34
CA ALA A 30 -15.56 5.77 66.89
C ALA A 30 -14.58 6.89 66.54
N ARG A 31 -13.40 6.53 66.04
CA ARG A 31 -12.49 7.49 65.42
C ARG A 31 -13.26 8.15 64.28
N ARG A 32 -13.80 9.35 64.52
CA ARG A 32 -14.33 10.22 63.47
C ARG A 32 -13.12 10.76 62.72
N CYS A 33 -12.88 10.25 61.50
CA CYS A 33 -12.05 10.97 60.55
C CYS A 33 -12.81 12.24 60.17
N ILE A 34 -12.36 13.37 60.71
CA ILE A 34 -12.81 14.70 60.29
C ILE A 34 -11.83 15.12 59.21
N THR A 35 -12.33 15.30 57.99
CA THR A 35 -11.55 15.91 56.92
C THR A 35 -11.66 17.42 57.04
N GLU A 36 -10.51 18.09 57.08
CA GLU A 36 -10.41 19.55 57.17
C GLU A 36 -10.82 20.26 55.86
N ASP A 37 -11.20 19.51 54.82
CA ASP A 37 -11.64 20.03 53.54
C ASP A 37 -13.18 20.05 53.45
N PRO A 38 -13.81 21.24 53.41
CA PRO A 38 -15.26 21.39 53.30
C PRO A 38 -15.84 20.95 51.95
N ASN A 39 -15.02 20.64 50.95
CA ASN A 39 -15.45 20.02 49.68
C ASN A 39 -15.37 18.48 49.71
N TRP A 40 -14.98 17.88 50.84
CA TRP A 40 -14.76 16.44 50.97
C TRP A 40 -16.07 15.67 51.18
N SER A 41 -16.35 14.68 50.33
CA SER A 41 -17.49 13.77 50.45
C SER A 41 -17.07 12.32 50.19
N LEU A 42 -17.60 11.40 51.01
CA LEU A 42 -17.39 9.94 50.85
C LEU A 42 -17.95 9.40 49.53
N VAL A 43 -18.88 10.12 48.90
CA VAL A 43 -19.45 9.77 47.58
C VAL A 43 -18.45 10.07 46.45
N THR A 44 -17.47 10.92 46.69
CA THR A 44 -16.50 11.42 45.70
C THR A 44 -15.14 10.72 45.77
N VAL A 45 -14.94 9.78 46.70
CA VAL A 45 -13.64 9.10 46.85
C VAL A 45 -13.54 7.96 45.85
N PRO A 46 -12.67 8.05 44.83
CA PRO A 46 -12.47 6.96 43.89
C PRO A 46 -11.93 5.72 44.63
N HIS A 47 -12.41 4.54 44.24
CA HIS A 47 -11.90 3.28 44.76
C HIS A 47 -10.38 3.20 44.62
N LEU A 48 -9.70 2.55 45.56
CA LEU A 48 -8.24 2.37 45.49
C LEU A 48 -7.81 1.77 44.14
N THR A 49 -8.57 0.80 43.63
CA THR A 49 -8.37 0.23 42.29
C THR A 49 -8.34 1.31 41.21
N GLU A 50 -9.29 2.25 41.23
CA GLU A 50 -9.40 3.32 40.24
C GLU A 50 -8.19 4.27 40.30
N LEU A 51 -7.75 4.63 41.51
CA LEU A 51 -6.54 5.43 41.72
C LEU A 51 -5.28 4.68 41.23
N CYS A 52 -5.17 3.38 41.50
CA CYS A 52 -4.07 2.56 41.01
C CYS A 52 -4.04 2.49 39.48
N LEU A 53 -5.20 2.30 38.83
CA LEU A 53 -5.28 2.27 37.36
C LEU A 53 -4.91 3.63 36.75
N GLN A 54 -5.36 4.73 37.33
CA GLN A 54 -4.95 6.08 36.91
C GLN A 54 -3.44 6.28 37.04
N HIS A 55 -2.84 5.83 38.14
CA HIS A 55 -1.39 5.90 38.33
C HIS A 55 -0.62 5.03 37.31
N ILE A 56 -1.13 3.85 36.99
CA ILE A 56 -0.56 2.97 35.96
C ILE A 56 -0.60 3.65 34.59
N VAL A 57 -1.75 4.24 34.21
CA VAL A 57 -1.90 4.97 32.93
C VAL A 57 -0.90 6.13 32.87
N HIS A 58 -0.79 6.92 33.95
CA HIS A 58 0.10 8.08 33.99
C HIS A 58 1.59 7.71 33.90
N ASN A 59 2.00 6.57 34.47
CA ASN A 59 3.39 6.11 34.47
C ASN A 59 3.68 5.01 33.45
N PHE A 60 2.77 4.78 32.51
CA PHE A 60 2.83 3.64 31.61
C PHE A 60 4.12 3.62 30.78
N GLU A 61 4.62 4.79 30.37
CA GLU A 61 5.89 4.91 29.64
C GLU A 61 7.09 4.34 30.42
N LYS A 62 7.15 4.61 31.72
CA LYS A 62 8.26 4.18 32.58
C LYS A 62 8.09 2.75 33.09
N ASN A 63 6.85 2.31 33.27
CA ASN A 63 6.55 1.01 33.85
C ASN A 63 5.31 0.35 33.18
N PRO A 64 5.46 -0.18 31.96
CA PRO A 64 4.34 -0.72 31.18
C PRO A 64 3.97 -2.14 31.64
N ILE A 65 3.24 -2.24 32.76
CA ILE A 65 2.86 -3.52 33.38
C ILE A 65 1.57 -4.15 32.82
N LEU A 66 1.17 -3.80 31.59
CA LEU A 66 -0.13 -4.20 31.01
C LEU A 66 -0.41 -5.71 31.11
N ASN A 67 0.59 -6.53 30.78
CA ASN A 67 0.47 -7.99 30.77
C ASN A 67 0.30 -8.62 32.17
N TYR A 68 0.58 -7.87 33.23
CA TYR A 68 0.44 -8.33 34.62
C TYR A 68 -0.93 -7.97 35.23
N LEU A 69 -1.75 -7.20 34.52
CA LEU A 69 -3.08 -6.79 34.99
C LEU A 69 -4.14 -7.84 34.63
N LEU A 70 -5.21 -7.89 35.43
CA LEU A 70 -6.41 -8.66 35.10
C LEU A 70 -7.06 -8.11 33.81
N PRO A 71 -7.74 -8.94 32.99
CA PRO A 71 -8.33 -8.50 31.71
C PRO A 71 -9.28 -7.29 31.84
N GLU A 72 -10.06 -7.21 32.92
CA GLU A 72 -10.94 -6.07 33.20
C GLU A 72 -10.17 -4.76 33.45
N HIS A 73 -8.99 -4.85 34.06
CA HIS A 73 -8.11 -3.71 34.32
C HIS A 73 -7.30 -3.33 33.09
N GLN A 74 -6.88 -4.31 32.28
CA GLN A 74 -6.24 -4.06 30.99
C GLN A 74 -7.11 -3.19 30.10
N ARG A 75 -8.40 -3.52 29.94
CA ARG A 75 -9.34 -2.71 29.15
C ARG A 75 -9.43 -1.28 29.67
N LYS A 76 -9.62 -1.09 30.97
CA LYS A 76 -9.68 0.26 31.59
C LYS A 76 -8.40 1.07 31.39
N VAL A 77 -7.24 0.42 31.42
CA VAL A 77 -5.95 1.07 31.14
C VAL A 77 -5.88 1.44 29.66
N LEU A 78 -6.13 0.49 28.76
CA LEU A 78 -6.08 0.67 27.30
C LEU A 78 -7.01 1.79 26.82
N ASP A 79 -8.22 1.89 27.37
CA ASP A 79 -9.19 2.95 27.07
C ASP A 79 -8.71 4.35 27.47
N ARG A 80 -7.69 4.44 28.33
CA ARG A 80 -7.19 5.70 28.90
C ARG A 80 -5.73 5.99 28.55
N LEU A 81 -5.01 5.03 27.96
CA LEU A 81 -3.65 5.26 27.48
C LEU A 81 -3.65 6.42 26.48
N SER A 82 -2.64 7.27 26.60
CA SER A 82 -2.39 8.33 25.63
C SER A 82 -1.91 7.72 24.31
N THR A 83 -2.44 8.25 23.21
CA THR A 83 -2.04 7.96 21.82
C THR A 83 -0.66 8.51 21.44
N GLY A 84 -0.09 9.38 22.29
CA GLY A 84 1.23 10.00 22.12
C GLY A 84 2.39 9.22 22.76
N LEU A 85 2.12 8.06 23.37
CA LEU A 85 3.17 7.23 23.98
C LEU A 85 4.19 6.75 22.94
N PRO A 86 5.49 6.65 23.30
CA PRO A 86 6.52 6.16 22.39
C PRO A 86 6.20 4.78 21.81
N LEU A 87 6.45 4.59 20.51
CA LEU A 87 6.22 3.31 19.84
C LEU A 87 7.10 2.18 20.40
N ALA A 88 8.29 2.51 20.89
CA ALA A 88 9.16 1.54 21.57
C ALA A 88 8.47 0.88 22.78
N VAL A 89 7.54 1.58 23.44
CA VAL A 89 6.74 1.05 24.57
C VAL A 89 5.50 0.33 24.06
N THR A 90 4.76 0.94 23.12
CA THR A 90 3.40 0.50 22.77
C THR A 90 3.36 -0.56 21.66
N ALA A 91 4.29 -0.54 20.70
CA ALA A 91 4.24 -1.39 19.51
C ALA A 91 4.19 -2.89 19.83
N ASN A 92 5.00 -3.33 20.80
CA ASN A 92 5.10 -4.76 21.15
C ASN A 92 4.15 -5.17 22.30
N LEU A 93 3.72 -4.22 23.12
CA LEU A 93 2.90 -4.50 24.31
C LEU A 93 1.39 -4.35 24.05
N VAL A 94 1.00 -3.43 23.16
CA VAL A 94 -0.42 -3.12 22.91
C VAL A 94 -0.86 -3.74 21.60
N SER A 95 -1.68 -4.77 21.67
CA SER A 95 -2.36 -5.39 20.52
C SER A 95 -3.83 -4.99 20.39
N ASP A 96 -4.30 -4.10 21.26
CA ASP A 96 -5.70 -3.66 21.30
C ASP A 96 -6.05 -2.73 20.12
N GLU A 97 -7.03 -3.13 19.32
CA GLU A 97 -7.41 -2.41 18.09
C GLU A 97 -8.15 -1.09 18.38
N GLU A 98 -8.84 -0.94 19.52
CA GLU A 98 -9.48 0.33 19.88
C GLU A 98 -8.43 1.39 20.30
N TYR A 99 -7.35 0.99 20.97
CA TYR A 99 -6.20 1.86 21.18
C TYR A 99 -5.61 2.36 19.85
N TRP A 100 -5.32 1.45 18.92
CA TRP A 100 -4.75 1.82 17.62
C TRP A 100 -5.71 2.63 16.75
N LYS A 101 -7.01 2.36 16.85
CA LYS A 101 -8.06 3.18 16.23
C LYS A 101 -8.00 4.61 16.71
N ARG A 102 -7.91 4.84 18.03
CA ARG A 102 -7.74 6.20 18.58
C ARG A 102 -6.48 6.86 18.05
N CYS A 103 -5.34 6.15 18.06
CA CYS A 103 -4.07 6.63 17.48
C CYS A 103 -4.21 7.04 16.01
N CYS A 104 -4.94 6.25 15.21
CA CYS A 104 -5.18 6.56 13.80
C CYS A 104 -6.11 7.75 13.62
N THR A 105 -7.25 7.79 14.31
CA THR A 105 -8.26 8.85 14.17
C THR A 105 -7.77 10.22 14.65
N GLU A 106 -6.82 10.25 15.58
CA GLU A 106 -6.20 11.48 16.03
C GLU A 106 -5.17 12.03 15.03
N ARG A 107 -4.46 11.14 14.31
CA ARG A 107 -3.42 11.52 13.35
C ARG A 107 -3.97 11.78 11.94
N TRP A 108 -5.02 11.08 11.54
CA TRP A 108 -5.54 11.11 10.17
C TRP A 108 -7.05 11.29 10.15
N GLN A 109 -7.50 12.29 9.37
CA GLN A 109 -8.91 12.63 9.22
C GLN A 109 -9.74 11.52 8.56
N LEU A 110 -9.17 10.82 7.59
CA LEU A 110 -9.81 9.73 6.88
C LEU A 110 -9.08 8.43 7.20
N CYS A 111 -9.83 7.48 7.77
CA CYS A 111 -9.35 6.17 8.12
C CYS A 111 -10.28 5.09 7.55
N ASP A 112 -9.74 4.25 6.68
CA ASP A 112 -10.43 3.10 6.12
C ASP A 112 -9.56 1.85 6.34
N VAL A 113 -10.00 0.99 7.25
CA VAL A 113 -9.26 -0.23 7.64
C VAL A 113 -9.46 -1.40 6.68
N SER A 114 -10.42 -1.32 5.75
CA SER A 114 -10.73 -2.42 4.83
C SER A 114 -9.52 -2.82 3.98
N ASN A 115 -8.68 -1.84 3.61
CA ASN A 115 -7.44 -2.06 2.86
C ASN A 115 -6.30 -2.67 3.69
N TYR A 116 -6.47 -2.77 5.00
CA TYR A 116 -5.45 -3.21 5.96
C TYR A 116 -5.83 -4.54 6.63
N GLY A 117 -6.81 -5.27 6.07
CA GLY A 117 -7.31 -6.52 6.66
C GLY A 117 -8.02 -6.29 8.00
N ASP A 118 -8.73 -5.16 8.10
CA ASP A 118 -9.50 -4.74 9.28
C ASP A 118 -8.66 -4.58 10.58
N SER A 119 -7.35 -4.34 10.46
CA SER A 119 -6.46 -4.04 11.59
C SER A 119 -6.01 -2.57 11.58
N TRP A 120 -6.42 -1.85 12.62
CA TRP A 120 -5.98 -0.48 12.91
C TRP A 120 -4.49 -0.43 13.23
N LYS A 121 -3.97 -1.45 13.92
CA LYS A 121 -2.52 -1.53 14.20
C LYS A 121 -1.70 -1.62 12.93
N ARG A 122 -2.10 -2.46 11.98
CA ARG A 122 -1.45 -2.57 10.67
C ARG A 122 -1.52 -1.26 9.90
N MET A 123 -2.72 -0.68 9.82
CA MET A 123 -2.95 0.61 9.18
C MET A 123 -2.04 1.70 9.76
N PHE A 124 -1.92 1.76 11.10
CA PHE A 124 -1.07 2.72 11.77
C PHE A 124 0.39 2.58 11.31
N PHE A 125 0.96 1.38 11.37
CA PHE A 125 2.37 1.15 11.05
C PHE A 125 2.69 1.37 9.58
N GLU A 126 1.84 0.89 8.66
CA GLU A 126 2.03 1.12 7.23
C GLU A 126 2.00 2.63 6.92
N ARG A 127 0.95 3.35 7.35
CA ARG A 127 0.84 4.79 7.09
C ARG A 127 1.90 5.63 7.80
N HIS A 128 2.31 5.22 9.00
CA HIS A 128 3.35 5.94 9.74
C HIS A 128 4.71 5.81 9.05
N LEU A 129 5.09 4.58 8.64
CA LEU A 129 6.32 4.35 7.89
C LEU A 129 6.30 5.05 6.52
N GLU A 130 5.18 4.97 5.79
CA GLU A 130 4.98 5.72 4.54
C GLU A 130 5.17 7.22 4.73
N ASN A 131 4.60 7.80 5.79
CA ASN A 131 4.73 9.24 6.06
C ASN A 131 6.18 9.63 6.36
N ILE A 132 6.92 8.83 7.13
CA ILE A 132 8.35 9.07 7.37
C ILE A 132 9.12 9.07 6.05
N LEU A 133 8.90 8.06 5.20
CA LEU A 133 9.60 7.94 3.91
C LEU A 133 9.26 9.08 2.94
N LYS A 134 8.00 9.50 2.87
CA LYS A 134 7.54 10.63 2.04
C LYS A 134 8.19 11.95 2.45
N CYS A 135 8.43 12.14 3.75
CA CYS A 135 9.05 13.35 4.30
C CYS A 135 10.57 13.21 4.50
N PHE A 136 11.16 12.07 4.11
CA PHE A 136 12.58 11.82 4.30
C PHE A 136 13.39 12.64 3.32
N ILE A 137 14.23 13.55 3.83
CA ILE A 137 15.14 14.35 3.03
C ILE A 137 16.54 13.74 3.18
N PRO A 138 17.13 13.18 2.12
CA PRO A 138 18.47 12.62 2.20
C PRO A 138 19.48 13.68 2.66
N ASN A 139 20.47 13.23 3.45
CA ASN A 139 21.51 14.06 4.08
C ASN A 139 21.01 15.08 5.13
N THR A 140 19.69 15.19 5.36
CA THR A 140 19.10 16.11 6.35
C THR A 140 18.35 15.35 7.44
N THR A 141 17.54 14.37 7.06
CA THR A 141 16.81 13.50 7.98
C THR A 141 17.71 12.38 8.48
N ASP A 142 17.74 12.14 9.79
CA ASP A 142 18.47 11.02 10.40
C ASP A 142 17.90 9.68 9.91
N PRO A 143 18.70 8.80 9.25
CA PRO A 143 18.28 7.47 8.84
C PRO A 143 17.73 6.60 9.99
N ASN A 144 18.15 6.85 11.24
CA ASN A 144 17.68 6.09 12.40
C ASN A 144 16.15 6.20 12.61
N GLN A 145 15.51 7.29 12.14
CA GLN A 145 14.05 7.42 12.22
C GLN A 145 13.32 6.28 11.46
N VAL A 146 13.92 5.76 10.40
CA VAL A 146 13.41 4.60 9.66
C VAL A 146 13.93 3.31 10.30
N LEU A 147 15.23 3.22 10.59
CA LEU A 147 15.87 1.99 11.04
C LEU A 147 15.35 1.51 12.41
N GLU A 148 15.09 2.41 13.35
CA GLU A 148 14.54 2.07 14.67
C GLU A 148 13.07 1.61 14.61
N LEU A 149 12.34 2.02 13.56
CA LEU A 149 10.95 1.63 13.37
C LEU A 149 10.81 0.21 12.82
N ILE A 150 11.79 -0.27 12.04
CA ILE A 150 11.75 -1.58 11.37
C ILE A 150 11.44 -2.72 12.36
N PRO A 151 12.13 -2.89 13.51
CA PRO A 151 11.83 -3.96 14.45
C PRO A 151 10.40 -3.91 15.01
N LEU A 152 9.80 -2.72 15.08
CA LEU A 152 8.48 -2.48 15.64
C LEU A 152 7.36 -2.76 14.63
N CYS A 153 7.61 -2.50 13.34
CA CYS A 153 6.59 -2.56 12.30
C CYS A 153 6.69 -3.77 11.35
N LYS A 154 7.85 -4.46 11.28
CA LYS A 154 8.11 -5.53 10.29
C LYS A 154 7.10 -6.68 10.26
N GLY A 155 6.41 -6.94 11.37
CA GLY A 155 5.37 -7.97 11.48
C GLY A 155 4.02 -7.57 10.86
N TYR A 156 3.83 -6.28 10.58
CA TYR A 156 2.55 -5.69 10.18
C TYR A 156 2.56 -5.15 8.75
N VAL A 157 3.72 -4.68 8.26
CA VAL A 157 3.84 -4.05 6.94
C VAL A 157 3.76 -5.10 5.84
N ARG A 158 2.67 -5.05 5.06
CA ARG A 158 2.46 -5.84 3.84
C ARG A 158 2.35 -4.97 2.59
N LYS A 159 1.93 -3.72 2.73
CA LYS A 159 1.87 -2.74 1.66
C LYS A 159 2.66 -1.50 2.04
N LEU A 160 3.41 -0.96 1.09
CA LEU A 160 4.03 0.36 1.18
C LEU A 160 3.68 1.20 -0.04
N GLU A 161 3.05 2.35 0.20
CA GLU A 161 2.70 3.33 -0.82
C GLU A 161 3.38 4.68 -0.57
N ILE A 162 4.51 4.87 -1.26
CA ILE A 162 5.28 6.10 -1.27
C ILE A 162 5.04 6.82 -2.58
N ASP A 163 4.20 7.84 -2.51
CA ASP A 163 3.68 8.59 -3.65
C ASP A 163 4.51 9.84 -3.98
N GLN A 164 5.59 10.06 -3.22
CA GLN A 164 6.64 11.02 -3.50
C GLN A 164 7.92 10.67 -2.74
N PHE A 165 9.07 11.06 -3.29
CA PHE A 165 10.33 11.11 -2.58
C PHE A 165 10.91 12.51 -2.67
N LEU A 166 11.41 13.03 -1.54
CA LEU A 166 12.11 14.30 -1.52
C LEU A 166 13.58 14.08 -1.91
N PRO A 167 14.13 14.88 -2.82
CA PRO A 167 15.54 14.80 -3.15
C PRO A 167 16.40 15.48 -2.05
N PRO A 168 17.71 15.29 -2.10
CA PRO A 168 18.67 16.00 -1.26
C PRO A 168 18.55 17.53 -1.42
N VAL A 169 18.62 18.27 -0.32
CA VAL A 169 18.62 19.74 -0.35
C VAL A 169 19.97 20.23 -0.85
N LYS A 170 19.97 21.07 -1.90
CA LYS A 170 21.17 21.82 -2.30
C LYS A 170 21.42 22.89 -1.24
N VAL A 171 22.58 22.86 -0.60
CA VAL A 171 23.05 24.00 0.19
C VAL A 171 23.62 25.01 -0.79
N ASP A 172 22.96 26.16 -0.95
CA ASP A 172 23.50 27.27 -1.72
C ASP A 172 24.84 27.72 -1.12
N GLN A 173 25.96 27.37 -1.76
CA GLN A 173 27.28 27.93 -1.44
C GLN A 173 27.40 29.38 -1.95
N LYS A 174 26.50 30.27 -1.50
CA LYS A 174 26.49 31.69 -1.91
C LYS A 174 27.07 32.66 -0.88
N GLU A 175 27.49 32.20 0.29
CA GLU A 175 28.15 33.05 1.28
C GLU A 175 29.59 32.57 1.52
N GLU A 176 30.50 32.87 0.58
CA GLU A 176 31.97 33.00 0.78
C GLU A 176 32.69 33.18 -0.57
N ARG A 177 32.19 34.06 -1.45
CA ARG A 177 32.95 34.57 -2.59
C ARG A 177 32.81 36.08 -2.73
N ASP A 178 33.07 36.77 -1.63
CA ASP A 178 33.67 38.10 -1.71
C ASP A 178 35.19 37.89 -1.64
N ASP A 179 35.88 38.42 -2.64
CA ASP A 179 37.33 38.48 -2.82
C ASP A 179 38.04 37.17 -3.20
N LEU A 180 38.20 36.93 -4.52
CA LEU A 180 39.51 36.95 -5.20
C LEU A 180 39.48 36.31 -6.61
N SER A 181 39.94 37.12 -7.57
CA SER A 181 40.59 36.80 -8.86
C SER A 181 39.88 35.96 -9.94
N ASP A 182 39.82 36.63 -11.09
CA ASP A 182 39.64 36.16 -12.46
C ASP A 182 40.75 35.19 -12.89
N THR A 183 40.56 33.88 -12.69
CA THR A 183 41.23 32.83 -13.48
C THR A 183 40.28 31.67 -13.72
N GLY A 184 40.05 31.40 -15.01
CA GLY A 184 39.34 30.20 -15.47
C GLY A 184 40.06 28.95 -15.00
N SER A 185 39.44 28.27 -14.05
CA SER A 185 39.78 26.90 -13.66
C SER A 185 38.47 26.14 -13.52
N ASP A 186 38.39 25.02 -14.21
CA ASP A 186 37.36 24.00 -14.05
C ASP A 186 37.35 23.55 -12.59
N PHE A 187 36.57 24.23 -11.77
CA PHE A 187 36.23 23.75 -10.44
C PHE A 187 35.18 22.67 -10.61
N GLU A 188 35.60 21.42 -10.41
CA GLU A 188 34.73 20.32 -10.02
C GLU A 188 33.84 20.81 -8.87
N SER A 189 32.62 21.23 -9.21
CA SER A 189 31.57 21.38 -8.23
C SER A 189 31.35 19.99 -7.66
N GLY A 190 31.79 19.75 -6.43
CA GLY A 190 31.56 18.48 -5.73
C GLY A 190 30.09 18.11 -5.91
N GLU A 191 29.83 17.03 -6.65
CA GLU A 191 28.49 16.55 -6.91
C GLU A 191 27.83 16.22 -5.57
N VAL A 192 27.01 17.15 -5.07
CA VAL A 192 26.12 16.85 -3.95
C VAL A 192 25.27 15.68 -4.42
N SER A 193 25.35 14.56 -3.70
CA SER A 193 24.55 13.36 -4.01
C SER A 193 23.12 13.80 -4.26
N VAL A 194 22.57 13.46 -5.44
CA VAL A 194 21.19 13.77 -5.88
C VAL A 194 20.27 12.56 -5.64
N GLN A 195 20.75 11.58 -4.87
CA GLN A 195 20.09 10.29 -4.69
C GLN A 195 19.01 10.38 -3.61
N HIS A 196 17.92 9.66 -3.82
CA HIS A 196 16.86 9.54 -2.83
C HIS A 196 17.27 8.56 -1.72
N TYR A 197 16.42 8.45 -0.69
CA TYR A 197 16.63 7.46 0.36
C TYR A 197 16.72 6.04 -0.21
N ASP A 198 17.78 5.31 0.15
CA ASP A 198 17.98 3.93 -0.29
C ASP A 198 17.03 2.99 0.48
N LEU A 199 16.05 2.44 -0.24
CA LEU A 199 15.06 1.53 0.32
C LEU A 199 15.58 0.10 0.55
N LYS A 200 16.82 -0.21 0.17
CA LYS A 200 17.34 -1.58 0.21
C LYS A 200 17.28 -2.20 1.60
N ASP A 201 17.83 -1.53 2.60
CA ASP A 201 17.86 -2.06 3.98
C ASP A 201 16.45 -2.18 4.56
N LEU A 202 15.56 -1.22 4.24
CA LEU A 202 14.16 -1.27 4.63
C LEU A 202 13.43 -2.47 4.01
N ILE A 203 13.41 -2.56 2.68
CA ILE A 203 12.64 -3.59 1.95
C ILE A 203 13.13 -4.98 2.31
N THR A 204 14.45 -5.17 2.44
CA THR A 204 15.02 -6.48 2.79
C THR A 204 14.70 -6.90 4.23
N ALA A 205 14.43 -5.95 5.12
CA ALA A 205 14.06 -6.20 6.51
C ALA A 205 12.54 -6.41 6.74
N LEU A 206 11.71 -6.27 5.69
CA LEU A 206 10.26 -6.43 5.76
C LEU A 206 9.83 -7.79 5.17
N PRO A 207 9.73 -8.85 5.99
CA PRO A 207 9.52 -10.22 5.48
C PRO A 207 8.11 -10.46 4.93
N HIS A 208 7.13 -9.60 5.26
CA HIS A 208 5.74 -9.75 4.84
C HIS A 208 5.31 -8.75 3.77
N LEU A 209 6.25 -8.01 3.18
CA LEU A 209 5.95 -7.04 2.13
C LEU A 209 5.47 -7.77 0.86
N GLU A 210 4.22 -7.49 0.48
CA GLU A 210 3.53 -8.07 -0.68
C GLU A 210 3.28 -7.02 -1.78
N GLU A 211 3.13 -5.75 -1.42
CA GLU A 211 2.85 -4.65 -2.35
C GLU A 211 3.81 -3.48 -2.13
N LEU A 212 4.45 -3.02 -3.22
CA LEU A 212 5.37 -1.88 -3.21
C LEU A 212 4.97 -0.89 -4.30
N HIS A 213 4.47 0.28 -3.90
CA HIS A 213 4.03 1.34 -4.79
C HIS A 213 4.90 2.57 -4.59
N LEU A 214 5.62 2.96 -5.63
CA LEU A 214 6.60 4.04 -5.59
C LEU A 214 6.33 5.07 -6.69
N THR A 215 6.54 6.33 -6.35
CA THR A 215 6.62 7.46 -7.29
C THR A 215 7.82 8.31 -6.93
N TYR A 216 8.84 8.29 -7.78
CA TYR A 216 10.00 9.16 -7.68
C TYR A 216 9.68 10.50 -8.34
N GLY A 217 9.36 11.46 -7.49
CA GLY A 217 9.00 12.82 -7.85
C GLY A 217 8.30 13.49 -6.68
N VAL A 218 8.33 14.83 -6.66
CA VAL A 218 7.65 15.61 -5.62
C VAL A 218 6.24 15.97 -6.06
N LYS A 219 5.24 15.76 -5.20
CA LYS A 219 3.84 16.10 -5.51
C LYS A 219 3.59 17.61 -5.47
N ASP A 220 4.10 18.26 -4.43
CA ASP A 220 3.84 19.69 -4.15
C ASP A 220 5.16 20.45 -4.10
N CYS A 221 5.64 20.91 -5.26
CA CYS A 221 6.91 21.64 -5.35
C CYS A 221 6.85 23.07 -4.78
N GLY A 222 5.65 23.59 -4.51
CA GLY A 222 5.44 24.98 -4.11
C GLY A 222 6.12 25.97 -5.07
N MET A 223 6.73 27.02 -4.51
CA MET A 223 7.50 28.02 -5.28
C MET A 223 8.96 27.61 -5.50
N ASN A 224 9.43 26.54 -4.87
CA ASN A 224 10.83 26.09 -4.90
C ASN A 224 11.04 25.01 -5.98
N PHE A 225 10.50 25.24 -7.18
CA PHE A 225 10.54 24.27 -8.27
C PHE A 225 11.97 24.14 -8.84
N GLU A 226 12.45 22.89 -8.90
CA GLU A 226 13.65 22.51 -9.63
C GLU A 226 13.44 21.20 -10.40
N TRP A 227 14.08 21.03 -11.55
CA TRP A 227 13.93 19.82 -12.38
C TRP A 227 14.45 18.53 -11.72
N ASN A 228 15.44 18.66 -10.83
CA ASN A 228 15.96 17.52 -10.05
C ASN A 228 14.93 16.93 -9.06
N LEU A 229 13.87 17.67 -8.70
CA LEU A 229 12.77 17.17 -7.85
C LEU A 229 12.05 15.96 -8.43
N PHE A 230 12.22 15.70 -9.73
CA PHE A 230 11.62 14.57 -10.44
C PHE A 230 12.66 13.59 -10.97
N ASN A 231 13.93 13.76 -10.60
CA ASN A 231 15.01 12.99 -11.19
C ASN A 231 15.17 11.63 -10.50
N PHE A 232 14.58 10.59 -11.08
CA PHE A 232 14.91 9.22 -10.73
C PHE A 232 16.27 8.85 -11.34
N THR A 233 17.31 8.80 -10.52
CA THR A 233 18.68 8.60 -10.99
C THR A 233 18.96 7.14 -11.37
N ASN A 234 20.05 6.89 -12.10
CA ASN A 234 20.49 5.52 -12.36
C ASN A 234 20.88 4.78 -11.08
N GLN A 235 21.45 5.48 -10.09
CA GLN A 235 21.79 4.87 -8.80
C GLN A 235 20.54 4.52 -7.99
N ASP A 236 19.51 5.39 -7.98
CA ASP A 236 18.22 5.07 -7.37
C ASP A 236 17.63 3.79 -7.99
N CYS A 237 17.70 3.67 -9.32
CA CYS A 237 17.26 2.48 -10.04
C CYS A 237 18.08 1.24 -9.68
N CYS A 238 19.41 1.35 -9.56
CA CYS A 238 20.27 0.24 -9.10
C CYS A 238 19.91 -0.23 -7.70
N ASN A 239 19.72 0.72 -6.77
CA ASN A 239 19.34 0.44 -5.38
C ASN A 239 17.99 -0.25 -5.31
N LEU A 240 16.99 0.30 -6.01
CA LEU A 240 15.65 -0.28 -6.10
C LEU A 240 15.66 -1.66 -6.75
N ALA A 241 16.40 -1.84 -7.85
CA ALA A 241 16.54 -3.11 -8.54
C ALA A 241 17.19 -4.19 -7.66
N ALA A 242 18.13 -3.82 -6.78
CA ALA A 242 18.71 -4.72 -5.79
C ALA A 242 17.69 -5.06 -4.69
N ALA A 243 16.94 -4.07 -4.22
CA ALA A 243 15.94 -4.23 -3.17
C ALA A 243 14.80 -5.18 -3.61
N VAL A 244 14.20 -4.94 -4.78
CA VAL A 244 13.09 -5.78 -5.28
C VAL A 244 13.54 -7.21 -5.57
N LYS A 245 14.78 -7.40 -6.03
CA LYS A 245 15.36 -8.73 -6.26
C LYS A 245 15.43 -9.57 -4.97
N MET A 246 15.60 -8.93 -3.82
CA MET A 246 15.68 -9.62 -2.52
C MET A 246 14.30 -9.80 -1.86
N CYS A 247 13.25 -9.16 -2.37
CA CYS A 247 11.91 -9.19 -1.80
C CYS A 247 11.07 -10.35 -2.36
N HIS A 248 11.35 -11.57 -1.90
CA HIS A 248 10.75 -12.79 -2.46
C HIS A 248 9.23 -12.91 -2.30
N ASN A 249 8.60 -12.14 -1.41
CA ASN A 249 7.14 -12.17 -1.19
C ASN A 249 6.39 -11.10 -2.00
N LEU A 250 7.10 -10.28 -2.78
CA LEU A 250 6.50 -9.20 -3.55
C LEU A 250 5.58 -9.75 -4.66
N LYS A 251 4.31 -9.38 -4.59
CA LYS A 251 3.25 -9.73 -5.53
C LYS A 251 2.92 -8.59 -6.48
N VAL A 252 2.91 -7.36 -5.97
CA VAL A 252 2.55 -6.17 -6.72
C VAL A 252 3.69 -5.16 -6.65
N PHE A 253 4.22 -4.78 -7.80
CA PHE A 253 5.22 -3.72 -7.90
C PHE A 253 4.72 -2.60 -8.82
N LYS A 254 4.60 -1.39 -8.28
CA LYS A 254 4.19 -0.20 -9.04
C LYS A 254 5.29 0.84 -8.93
N LEU A 255 5.80 1.28 -10.06
CA LEU A 255 6.76 2.37 -10.17
C LEU A 255 6.25 3.32 -11.26
N THR A 256 5.39 4.24 -10.85
CA THR A 256 4.66 5.14 -11.76
C THR A 256 5.20 6.55 -11.69
N ARG A 257 5.08 7.33 -12.78
CA ARG A 257 5.45 8.77 -12.78
C ARG A 257 6.86 9.03 -12.25
N SER A 258 7.79 8.16 -12.60
CA SER A 258 9.14 8.09 -12.00
C SER A 258 10.24 8.22 -13.06
N ASN A 259 9.94 8.77 -14.24
CA ASN A 259 10.91 8.98 -15.32
C ASN A 259 11.75 7.73 -15.66
N VAL A 260 11.14 6.54 -15.59
CA VAL A 260 11.79 5.27 -15.93
C VAL A 260 11.95 5.19 -17.46
N ASP A 261 13.19 5.22 -17.93
CA ASP A 261 13.55 5.08 -19.36
C ASP A 261 13.87 3.62 -19.74
N ASP A 262 14.29 3.39 -20.98
CA ASP A 262 14.64 2.07 -21.50
C ASP A 262 15.78 1.38 -20.74
N GLU A 263 16.81 2.10 -20.31
CA GLU A 263 17.96 1.50 -19.63
C GLU A 263 17.59 1.11 -18.20
N LYS A 264 16.83 1.97 -17.51
CA LYS A 264 16.26 1.67 -16.19
C LYS A 264 15.28 0.50 -16.27
N THR A 265 14.43 0.46 -17.30
CA THR A 265 13.50 -0.66 -17.55
C THR A 265 14.25 -1.97 -17.75
N LYS A 266 15.34 -1.97 -18.53
CA LYS A 266 16.18 -3.17 -18.71
C LYS A 266 16.78 -3.64 -17.40
N LEU A 267 17.24 -2.73 -16.54
CA LEU A 267 17.81 -3.08 -15.25
C LEU A 267 16.76 -3.70 -14.33
N LEU A 268 15.60 -3.06 -14.19
CA LEU A 268 14.48 -3.57 -13.39
C LEU A 268 13.99 -4.92 -13.92
N ALA A 269 13.79 -5.04 -15.23
CA ALA A 269 13.35 -6.29 -15.86
C ALA A 269 14.34 -7.43 -15.59
N ARG A 270 15.65 -7.18 -15.65
CA ARG A 270 16.68 -8.19 -15.31
C ARG A 270 16.62 -8.62 -13.85
N SER A 271 16.36 -7.70 -12.91
CA SER A 271 16.24 -8.01 -11.49
C SER A 271 14.96 -8.78 -11.14
N LEU A 272 13.90 -8.61 -11.95
CA LEU A 272 12.61 -9.28 -11.77
C LEU A 272 12.48 -10.60 -12.55
N LEU A 273 13.49 -10.98 -13.35
CA LEU A 273 13.51 -12.27 -14.03
C LEU A 273 13.40 -13.41 -13.01
N ASP A 274 12.53 -14.38 -13.31
CA ASP A 274 12.26 -15.54 -12.46
C ASP A 274 11.81 -15.19 -11.02
N HIS A 275 11.27 -13.98 -10.79
CA HIS A 275 10.76 -13.58 -9.47
C HIS A 275 9.64 -14.54 -9.01
N PRO A 276 9.70 -15.09 -7.78
CA PRO A 276 8.88 -16.24 -7.39
C PRO A 276 7.37 -15.94 -7.28
N CYS A 277 7.04 -14.71 -6.90
CA CYS A 277 5.68 -14.32 -6.50
C CYS A 277 5.10 -13.11 -7.24
N LEU A 278 5.83 -12.49 -8.19
CA LEU A 278 5.35 -11.26 -8.82
C LEU A 278 4.21 -11.55 -9.78
N VAL A 279 3.05 -10.93 -9.54
CA VAL A 279 1.81 -11.11 -10.29
C VAL A 279 1.45 -9.83 -11.06
N GLU A 280 1.68 -8.66 -10.48
CA GLU A 280 1.35 -7.37 -11.09
C GLU A 280 2.58 -6.45 -11.16
N LEU A 281 2.81 -5.90 -12.35
CA LEU A 281 3.83 -4.89 -12.62
C LEU A 281 3.19 -3.68 -13.28
N ASN A 282 3.27 -2.53 -12.62
CA ASN A 282 2.81 -1.26 -13.16
C ASN A 282 3.97 -0.30 -13.36
N LEU A 283 4.27 0.02 -14.62
CA LEU A 283 5.27 1.01 -15.02
C LEU A 283 4.62 2.13 -15.83
N SER A 284 3.36 2.44 -15.56
CA SER A 284 2.62 3.49 -16.25
C SER A 284 3.18 4.89 -15.98
N HIS A 285 2.94 5.81 -16.91
CA HIS A 285 3.38 7.21 -16.84
C HIS A 285 4.89 7.35 -16.71
N ASN A 286 5.65 6.66 -17.56
CA ASN A 286 7.11 6.73 -17.60
C ASN A 286 7.61 7.06 -19.02
N LEU A 287 8.89 6.83 -19.29
CA LEU A 287 9.57 7.18 -20.54
C LEU A 287 10.01 5.91 -21.31
N ILE A 288 9.26 4.82 -21.17
CA ILE A 288 9.59 3.52 -21.78
C ILE A 288 9.31 3.59 -23.28
N ARG A 289 10.30 3.20 -24.09
CA ARG A 289 10.23 3.09 -25.55
C ARG A 289 10.41 1.62 -25.96
N ASP A 290 10.69 1.40 -27.24
CA ASP A 290 10.77 0.07 -27.83
C ASP A 290 11.82 -0.84 -27.20
N LYS A 291 12.99 -0.31 -26.78
CA LYS A 291 14.04 -1.15 -26.19
C LYS A 291 13.67 -1.58 -24.76
N GLY A 292 12.98 -0.73 -24.01
CA GLY A 292 12.45 -1.08 -22.69
C GLY A 292 11.31 -2.10 -22.83
N ALA A 293 10.38 -1.89 -23.76
CA ALA A 293 9.33 -2.85 -24.08
C ALA A 293 9.87 -4.22 -24.52
N GLN A 294 10.97 -4.25 -25.29
CA GLN A 294 11.65 -5.50 -25.62
C GLN A 294 12.21 -6.23 -24.39
N ALA A 295 12.74 -5.50 -23.41
CA ALA A 295 13.20 -6.08 -22.16
C ALA A 295 12.05 -6.66 -21.34
N LEU A 296 10.91 -5.95 -21.31
CA LEU A 296 9.68 -6.43 -20.68
C LEU A 296 9.10 -7.65 -21.38
N GLY A 297 9.17 -7.74 -22.71
CA GLY A 297 8.80 -8.95 -23.46
C GLY A 297 9.57 -10.18 -22.97
N LYS A 298 10.89 -10.05 -22.73
CA LYS A 298 11.71 -11.14 -22.16
C LYS A 298 11.31 -11.49 -20.72
N LEU A 299 10.90 -10.50 -19.93
CA LEU A 299 10.40 -10.72 -18.57
C LEU A 299 9.09 -11.52 -18.58
N ILE A 300 8.15 -11.18 -19.46
CA ILE A 300 6.86 -11.88 -19.59
C ILE A 300 7.08 -13.37 -19.86
N SER A 301 7.94 -13.74 -20.82
CA SER A 301 8.19 -15.15 -21.16
C SER A 301 8.85 -15.97 -20.04
N ARG A 302 9.34 -15.32 -18.97
CA ARG A 302 10.08 -15.95 -17.85
C ARG A 302 9.54 -15.57 -16.47
N SER A 303 8.30 -15.13 -16.39
CA SER A 303 7.67 -14.76 -15.12
C SER A 303 6.28 -15.39 -14.99
N ARG A 304 5.70 -15.22 -13.80
CA ARG A 304 4.31 -15.58 -13.51
C ARG A 304 3.40 -14.35 -13.57
N LEU A 305 3.83 -13.33 -14.31
CA LEU A 305 3.14 -12.05 -14.37
C LEU A 305 1.76 -12.23 -15.02
N GLU A 306 0.73 -11.76 -14.35
CA GLU A 306 -0.65 -11.81 -14.82
C GLU A 306 -1.14 -10.44 -15.28
N ILE A 307 -0.62 -9.35 -14.69
CA ILE A 307 -1.04 -7.99 -14.99
C ILE A 307 0.19 -7.14 -15.32
N LEU A 308 0.17 -6.51 -16.49
CA LEU A 308 1.19 -5.57 -16.93
C LEU A 308 0.54 -4.26 -17.38
N ASP A 309 0.85 -3.18 -16.66
CA ASP A 309 0.39 -1.84 -17.00
C ASP A 309 1.54 -0.96 -17.48
N LEU A 310 1.47 -0.58 -18.76
CA LEU A 310 2.40 0.29 -19.47
C LEU A 310 1.70 1.53 -20.03
N CYS A 311 0.55 1.90 -19.46
CA CYS A 311 -0.20 3.09 -19.84
C CYS A 311 0.68 4.35 -19.85
N ASN A 312 0.51 5.22 -20.84
CA ASN A 312 1.19 6.50 -20.96
C ASN A 312 2.72 6.37 -20.91
N ASN A 313 3.25 5.69 -21.92
CA ASN A 313 4.68 5.58 -22.20
C ASN A 313 4.92 5.99 -23.68
N GLN A 314 6.10 5.70 -24.21
CA GLN A 314 6.50 6.03 -25.58
C GLN A 314 6.78 4.75 -26.40
N ILE A 315 6.00 3.69 -26.17
CA ILE A 315 6.15 2.41 -26.85
C ILE A 315 5.58 2.54 -28.26
N HIS A 316 6.41 2.28 -29.27
CA HIS A 316 6.00 2.30 -30.66
C HIS A 316 5.79 0.87 -31.19
N HIS A 317 5.48 0.75 -32.48
CA HIS A 317 5.23 -0.53 -33.13
C HIS A 317 6.30 -1.63 -32.89
N LEU A 318 7.60 -1.30 -32.80
CA LEU A 318 8.65 -2.31 -32.57
C LEU A 318 8.61 -2.86 -31.13
N GLY A 319 8.35 -2.00 -30.15
CA GLY A 319 8.14 -2.41 -28.77
C GLY A 319 6.88 -3.25 -28.62
N ALA A 320 5.79 -2.84 -29.26
CA ALA A 320 4.54 -3.60 -29.32
C ALA A 320 4.74 -4.97 -29.98
N GLN A 321 5.53 -5.06 -31.06
CA GLN A 321 5.88 -6.32 -31.70
C GLN A 321 6.67 -7.25 -30.77
N ALA A 322 7.61 -6.71 -29.98
CA ALA A 322 8.35 -7.49 -29.00
C ALA A 322 7.46 -8.03 -27.87
N LEU A 323 6.51 -7.22 -27.38
CA LEU A 323 5.50 -7.68 -26.43
C LEU A 323 4.59 -8.74 -27.04
N SER A 324 4.21 -8.58 -28.32
CA SER A 324 3.38 -9.54 -29.06
C SER A 324 4.05 -10.90 -29.19
N GLN A 325 5.37 -10.93 -29.43
CA GLN A 325 6.11 -12.18 -29.46
C GLN A 325 6.01 -12.91 -28.11
N ALA A 326 6.16 -12.20 -26.99
CA ALA A 326 6.01 -12.78 -25.67
C ALA A 326 4.57 -13.29 -25.41
N LEU A 327 3.55 -12.59 -25.91
CA LEU A 327 2.15 -13.04 -25.84
C LEU A 327 1.88 -14.30 -26.66
N ALA A 328 2.50 -14.44 -27.83
CA ALA A 328 2.35 -15.63 -28.68
C ALA A 328 3.04 -16.88 -28.08
N GLU A 329 4.06 -16.67 -27.25
CA GLU A 329 4.73 -17.70 -26.46
C GLU A 329 3.91 -18.08 -25.21
N LYS A 330 4.51 -18.85 -24.27
CA LYS A 330 3.87 -19.29 -23.02
C LYS A 330 3.79 -18.13 -22.02
N SER A 331 2.89 -17.19 -22.26
CA SER A 331 2.59 -16.08 -21.34
C SER A 331 1.51 -16.45 -20.32
N THR A 332 1.70 -16.07 -19.05
CA THR A 332 0.66 -16.12 -18.00
C THR A 332 -0.20 -14.86 -17.95
N LEU A 333 0.08 -13.89 -18.81
CA LEU A 333 -0.53 -12.57 -18.75
C LEU A 333 -2.03 -12.66 -19.05
N THR A 334 -2.85 -12.10 -18.16
CA THR A 334 -4.30 -12.02 -18.29
C THR A 334 -4.77 -10.60 -18.61
N SER A 335 -3.96 -9.58 -18.28
CA SER A 335 -4.27 -8.17 -18.53
C SER A 335 -3.04 -7.41 -19.04
N LEU A 336 -3.20 -6.73 -20.17
CA LEU A 336 -2.18 -5.84 -20.74
C LEU A 336 -2.76 -4.46 -21.02
N ASN A 337 -2.20 -3.44 -20.39
CA ASN A 337 -2.57 -2.05 -20.66
C ASN A 337 -1.46 -1.33 -21.43
N LEU A 338 -1.75 -0.94 -22.67
CA LEU A 338 -0.88 -0.15 -23.55
C LEU A 338 -1.51 1.20 -23.91
N ARG A 339 -2.53 1.65 -23.16
CA ARG A 339 -3.21 2.92 -23.42
C ARG A 339 -2.21 4.09 -23.52
N LEU A 340 -2.49 5.09 -24.36
CA LEU A 340 -1.65 6.30 -24.48
C LEU A 340 -0.19 5.94 -24.84
N ASN A 341 0.01 5.13 -25.87
CA ASN A 341 1.31 4.85 -26.46
C ASN A 341 1.25 5.15 -27.98
N CYS A 342 2.26 4.73 -28.74
CA CYS A 342 2.35 4.92 -30.19
C CYS A 342 2.37 3.56 -30.92
N VAL A 343 1.53 2.60 -30.50
CA VAL A 343 1.57 1.23 -31.02
C VAL A 343 1.44 1.18 -32.55
N GLU A 344 0.63 2.06 -33.15
CA GLU A 344 0.39 2.16 -34.60
C GLU A 344 -0.13 0.84 -35.21
N ASP A 345 -0.53 0.84 -36.48
CA ASP A 345 -1.12 -0.35 -37.10
C ASP A 345 -0.19 -1.55 -37.16
N LYS A 346 1.12 -1.34 -37.37
CA LYS A 346 2.07 -2.45 -37.38
C LYS A 346 2.15 -3.16 -36.02
N GLY A 347 2.10 -2.39 -34.93
CA GLY A 347 2.06 -2.93 -33.58
C GLY A 347 0.71 -3.56 -33.26
N GLY A 348 -0.39 -2.92 -33.64
CA GLY A 348 -1.75 -3.44 -33.50
C GLY A 348 -1.94 -4.78 -34.22
N GLU A 349 -1.39 -4.89 -35.44
CA GLU A 349 -1.38 -6.13 -36.19
C GLU A 349 -0.51 -7.22 -35.54
N ALA A 350 0.66 -6.85 -35.01
CA ALA A 350 1.50 -7.83 -34.31
C ALA A 350 0.76 -8.40 -33.09
N ILE A 351 0.08 -7.55 -32.34
CA ILE A 351 -0.72 -7.93 -31.17
C ILE A 351 -1.88 -8.84 -31.60
N GLY A 352 -2.64 -8.46 -32.63
CA GLY A 352 -3.75 -9.28 -33.11
C GLY A 352 -3.28 -10.65 -33.60
N ARG A 353 -2.12 -10.75 -34.27
CA ARG A 353 -1.53 -12.02 -34.71
C ARG A 353 -1.20 -12.91 -33.51
N ALA A 354 -0.62 -12.36 -32.45
CA ALA A 354 -0.34 -13.09 -31.23
C ALA A 354 -1.63 -13.57 -30.53
N LEU A 355 -2.68 -12.76 -30.56
CA LEU A 355 -3.97 -13.08 -29.95
C LEU A 355 -4.74 -14.20 -30.65
N LEU A 356 -4.44 -14.51 -31.92
CA LEU A 356 -5.02 -15.67 -32.59
C LEU A 356 -4.62 -16.99 -31.94
N THR A 357 -3.43 -17.07 -31.33
CA THR A 357 -2.93 -18.28 -30.67
C THR A 357 -2.87 -18.16 -29.15
N ASN A 358 -2.91 -16.95 -28.60
CA ASN A 358 -2.87 -16.74 -27.16
C ASN A 358 -4.19 -17.18 -26.49
N THR A 359 -4.06 -17.97 -25.42
CA THR A 359 -5.17 -18.55 -24.66
C THR A 359 -5.22 -18.09 -23.20
N THR A 360 -4.46 -17.03 -22.85
CA THR A 360 -4.31 -16.56 -21.47
C THR A 360 -4.81 -15.13 -21.26
N LEU A 361 -4.63 -14.25 -22.26
CA LEU A 361 -5.00 -12.84 -22.17
C LEU A 361 -6.52 -12.67 -22.21
N LYS A 362 -7.06 -12.03 -21.18
CA LYS A 362 -8.49 -11.77 -21.00
C LYS A 362 -8.84 -10.30 -21.25
N SER A 363 -7.92 -9.38 -20.98
CA SER A 363 -8.13 -7.95 -21.14
C SER A 363 -6.96 -7.30 -21.86
N ILE A 364 -7.27 -6.47 -22.87
CA ILE A 364 -6.29 -5.64 -23.53
C ILE A 364 -6.79 -4.22 -23.73
N HIS A 365 -5.99 -3.25 -23.32
CA HIS A 365 -6.29 -1.83 -23.49
C HIS A 365 -5.36 -1.20 -24.52
N LEU A 366 -5.92 -0.82 -25.67
CA LEU A 366 -5.22 -0.20 -26.81
C LEU A 366 -5.75 1.20 -27.14
N GLY A 367 -6.55 1.82 -26.27
CA GLY A 367 -7.03 3.18 -26.51
C GLY A 367 -5.91 4.22 -26.64
N SER A 368 -6.10 5.22 -27.50
CA SER A 368 -5.11 6.27 -27.82
C SER A 368 -3.75 5.70 -28.25
N ASN A 369 -3.72 4.97 -29.36
CA ASN A 369 -2.50 4.33 -29.90
C ASN A 369 -2.27 4.57 -31.39
N ASN A 370 -3.03 5.48 -31.99
CA ASN A 370 -2.96 5.78 -33.43
C ASN A 370 -3.23 4.53 -34.29
N LEU A 371 -4.20 3.71 -33.88
CA LEU A 371 -4.66 2.53 -34.62
C LEU A 371 -5.70 2.93 -35.66
N SER A 372 -5.71 2.27 -36.82
CA SER A 372 -6.67 2.51 -37.89
C SER A 372 -7.31 1.22 -38.42
N GLU A 373 -7.92 1.30 -39.60
CA GLU A 373 -8.64 0.19 -40.23
C GLU A 373 -7.84 -1.13 -40.29
N PRO A 374 -6.54 -1.16 -40.65
CA PRO A 374 -5.79 -2.43 -40.73
C PRO A 374 -5.75 -3.19 -39.40
N THR A 375 -5.66 -2.47 -38.28
CA THR A 375 -5.76 -3.09 -36.95
C THR A 375 -7.16 -3.67 -36.73
N ALA A 376 -8.22 -2.96 -37.10
CA ALA A 376 -9.59 -3.46 -36.99
C ALA A 376 -9.80 -4.71 -37.86
N THR A 377 -9.23 -4.75 -39.08
CA THR A 377 -9.28 -5.92 -39.96
C THR A 377 -8.72 -7.14 -39.27
N LEU A 378 -7.55 -7.02 -38.65
CA LEU A 378 -6.95 -8.16 -37.97
C LEU A 378 -7.73 -8.54 -36.71
N PHE A 379 -8.18 -7.56 -35.92
CA PHE A 379 -8.96 -7.85 -34.73
C PHE A 379 -10.33 -8.45 -35.04
N SER A 380 -10.91 -8.23 -36.23
CA SER A 380 -12.10 -8.98 -36.66
C SER A 380 -11.84 -10.49 -36.70
N GLN A 381 -10.65 -10.91 -37.14
CA GLN A 381 -10.25 -12.32 -37.15
C GLN A 381 -10.02 -12.84 -35.72
N VAL A 382 -9.43 -12.01 -34.85
CA VAL A 382 -9.28 -12.33 -33.43
C VAL A 382 -10.65 -12.54 -32.78
N LEU A 383 -11.63 -11.69 -33.05
CA LEU A 383 -12.98 -11.80 -32.50
C LEU A 383 -13.70 -13.05 -32.99
N ALA A 384 -13.47 -13.47 -34.23
CA ALA A 384 -14.07 -14.69 -34.78
C ALA A 384 -13.44 -15.98 -34.21
N GLN A 385 -12.15 -15.97 -33.84
CA GLN A 385 -11.40 -17.19 -33.50
C GLN A 385 -11.04 -17.31 -32.01
N ASN A 386 -10.73 -16.19 -31.34
CA ASN A 386 -10.27 -16.20 -29.97
C ASN A 386 -11.45 -16.37 -28.99
N THR A 387 -11.35 -17.39 -28.15
CA THR A 387 -12.38 -17.72 -27.15
C THR A 387 -12.00 -17.34 -25.72
N THR A 388 -10.86 -16.70 -25.52
CA THR A 388 -10.32 -16.34 -24.20
C THR A 388 -10.60 -14.88 -23.83
N LEU A 389 -10.44 -13.97 -24.79
CA LEU A 389 -10.54 -12.54 -24.59
C LEU A 389 -11.94 -12.15 -24.10
N ARG A 390 -11.99 -11.23 -23.12
CA ARG A 390 -13.21 -10.76 -22.45
C ARG A 390 -13.41 -9.25 -22.61
N SER A 391 -12.32 -8.48 -22.61
CA SER A 391 -12.36 -7.02 -22.68
C SER A 391 -11.35 -6.49 -23.68
N ILE A 392 -11.80 -5.60 -24.56
CA ILE A 392 -10.94 -4.86 -25.49
C ILE A 392 -11.32 -3.38 -25.41
N ASN A 393 -10.30 -2.52 -25.27
CA ASN A 393 -10.51 -1.08 -25.37
C ASN A 393 -9.76 -0.50 -26.57
N PHE A 394 -10.49 0.03 -27.55
CA PHE A 394 -9.97 0.76 -28.71
C PHE A 394 -10.23 2.26 -28.66
N SER A 395 -10.77 2.79 -27.56
CA SER A 395 -11.22 4.19 -27.50
C SER A 395 -10.16 5.19 -27.96
N CYS A 396 -10.58 6.29 -28.58
CA CYS A 396 -9.69 7.34 -29.07
C CYS A 396 -8.64 6.83 -30.07
N ASN A 397 -9.06 6.04 -31.06
CA ASN A 397 -8.25 5.65 -32.23
C ASN A 397 -9.00 6.07 -33.52
N HIS A 398 -8.53 5.67 -34.71
CA HIS A 398 -9.07 6.07 -36.01
C HIS A 398 -9.46 4.85 -36.86
N LEU A 399 -10.26 3.94 -36.28
CA LEU A 399 -10.62 2.66 -36.93
C LEU A 399 -11.49 2.87 -38.18
N GLY A 400 -12.28 3.94 -38.20
CA GLY A 400 -13.14 4.31 -39.32
C GLY A 400 -14.37 3.41 -39.49
N LEU A 401 -15.21 3.79 -40.46
CA LEU A 401 -16.49 3.14 -40.76
C LEU A 401 -16.30 1.67 -41.14
N ASP A 402 -15.33 1.40 -42.02
CA ASP A 402 -15.09 0.04 -42.50
C ASP A 402 -14.45 -0.84 -41.42
N GLY A 403 -13.62 -0.28 -40.54
CA GLY A 403 -13.13 -0.98 -39.34
C GLY A 403 -14.28 -1.40 -38.43
N GLY A 404 -15.30 -0.54 -38.24
CA GLY A 404 -16.52 -0.86 -37.50
C GLY A 404 -17.29 -2.06 -38.07
N LYS A 405 -17.52 -2.06 -39.39
CA LYS A 405 -18.19 -3.18 -40.09
C LYS A 405 -17.40 -4.49 -39.96
N GLN A 406 -16.07 -4.43 -40.06
CA GLN A 406 -15.21 -5.60 -39.93
C GLN A 406 -15.28 -6.17 -38.50
N LEU A 407 -15.18 -5.32 -37.47
CA LEU A 407 -15.33 -5.75 -36.07
C LEU A 407 -16.70 -6.39 -35.82
N LEU A 408 -17.77 -5.80 -36.34
CA LEU A 408 -19.12 -6.36 -36.25
C LEU A 408 -19.20 -7.75 -36.90
N ALA A 409 -18.64 -7.93 -38.10
CA ALA A 409 -18.60 -9.23 -38.77
C ALA A 409 -17.83 -10.28 -37.95
N GLY A 410 -16.70 -9.90 -37.35
CA GLY A 410 -15.92 -10.77 -36.47
C GLY A 410 -16.65 -11.18 -35.19
N LEU A 411 -17.60 -10.38 -34.72
CA LEU A 411 -18.38 -10.64 -33.51
C LEU A 411 -19.59 -11.54 -33.71
N ALA A 412 -20.00 -11.83 -34.94
CA ALA A 412 -21.25 -12.57 -35.24
C ALA A 412 -21.39 -13.85 -34.40
N ASP A 413 -20.31 -14.64 -34.32
CA ASP A 413 -20.27 -15.90 -33.59
C ASP A 413 -19.53 -15.81 -32.24
N ASN A 414 -18.98 -14.64 -31.89
CA ASN A 414 -18.27 -14.45 -30.63
C ASN A 414 -19.23 -14.50 -29.43
N LYS A 415 -18.98 -15.39 -28.48
CA LYS A 415 -19.77 -15.53 -27.22
C LYS A 415 -18.98 -15.22 -25.96
N THR A 416 -17.79 -14.67 -26.13
CA THR A 416 -16.74 -14.62 -25.10
C THR A 416 -16.45 -13.20 -24.69
N LEU A 417 -16.47 -12.25 -25.62
CA LEU A 417 -16.25 -10.84 -25.37
C LEU A 417 -17.44 -10.23 -24.62
N THR A 418 -17.18 -9.65 -23.45
CA THR A 418 -18.16 -9.02 -22.57
C THR A 418 -18.02 -7.51 -22.48
N GLU A 419 -16.89 -6.97 -22.96
CA GLU A 419 -16.60 -5.55 -22.98
C GLU A 419 -15.85 -5.16 -24.25
N LEU A 420 -16.35 -4.14 -24.95
CA LEU A 420 -15.71 -3.54 -26.11
C LEU A 420 -15.95 -2.03 -26.10
N ASP A 421 -14.88 -1.25 -25.95
CA ASP A 421 -14.97 0.22 -25.94
C ASP A 421 -14.49 0.78 -27.29
N LEU A 422 -15.42 1.37 -28.03
CA LEU A 422 -15.21 2.00 -29.34
C LEU A 422 -15.42 3.52 -29.29
N ARG A 423 -15.45 4.14 -28.11
CA ARG A 423 -15.69 5.60 -28.04
C ARG A 423 -14.61 6.35 -28.78
N ARG A 424 -15.01 7.29 -29.64
CA ARG A 424 -14.10 8.14 -30.44
C ARG A 424 -13.18 7.30 -31.35
N THR A 425 -13.73 6.32 -32.07
CA THR A 425 -13.01 5.51 -33.07
C THR A 425 -13.43 5.75 -34.51
N GLU A 426 -14.38 6.67 -34.75
CA GLU A 426 -14.96 6.97 -36.07
C GLU A 426 -15.75 5.80 -36.69
N VAL A 427 -16.12 4.81 -35.87
CA VAL A 427 -17.10 3.77 -36.21
C VAL A 427 -18.50 4.40 -36.29
N ASP A 428 -19.30 3.97 -37.27
CA ASP A 428 -20.66 4.47 -37.41
C ASP A 428 -21.58 3.96 -36.28
N GLN A 429 -22.63 4.74 -36.00
CA GLN A 429 -23.55 4.47 -34.90
C GLN A 429 -24.33 3.16 -35.07
N GLU A 430 -24.59 2.72 -36.30
CA GLU A 430 -25.32 1.50 -36.58
C GLU A 430 -24.46 0.28 -36.22
N ALA A 431 -23.21 0.24 -36.69
CA ALA A 431 -22.25 -0.79 -36.32
C ALA A 431 -22.00 -0.81 -34.80
N GLU A 432 -21.79 0.35 -34.17
CA GLU A 432 -21.59 0.45 -32.71
C GLU A 432 -22.80 -0.10 -31.93
N TYR A 433 -24.03 0.21 -32.38
CA TYR A 433 -25.25 -0.31 -31.77
C TYR A 433 -25.33 -1.83 -31.80
N PHE A 434 -25.12 -2.46 -32.97
CA PHE A 434 -25.16 -3.91 -33.10
C PHE A 434 -24.04 -4.59 -32.31
N ILE A 435 -22.83 -4.03 -32.34
CA ILE A 435 -21.71 -4.50 -31.52
C ILE A 435 -22.09 -4.48 -30.03
N HIS A 436 -22.65 -3.37 -29.55
CA HIS A 436 -23.08 -3.24 -28.16
C HIS A 436 -24.15 -4.28 -27.80
N GLN A 437 -25.12 -4.56 -28.68
CA GLN A 437 -26.12 -5.60 -28.44
C GLN A 437 -25.50 -6.99 -28.27
N ILE A 438 -24.54 -7.37 -29.13
CA ILE A 438 -23.85 -8.66 -29.04
C ILE A 438 -23.07 -8.76 -27.73
N VAL A 439 -22.27 -7.73 -27.41
CA VAL A 439 -21.43 -7.69 -26.21
C VAL A 439 -22.29 -7.71 -24.93
N TRP A 440 -23.41 -6.98 -24.93
CA TRP A 440 -24.36 -6.99 -23.82
C TRP A 440 -25.00 -8.37 -23.62
N ALA A 441 -25.41 -9.05 -24.70
CA ALA A 441 -25.95 -10.40 -24.62
C ALA A 441 -24.93 -11.40 -24.04
N ASN A 442 -23.67 -11.30 -24.43
CA ASN A 442 -22.58 -12.12 -23.87
C ASN A 442 -22.38 -11.83 -22.37
N ARG A 443 -22.38 -10.55 -21.97
CA ARG A 443 -22.26 -10.14 -20.56
C ARG A 443 -23.40 -10.69 -19.71
N GLU A 444 -24.63 -10.61 -20.19
CA GLU A 444 -25.80 -11.17 -19.49
C GLU A 444 -25.74 -12.70 -19.40
N ALA A 445 -25.30 -13.39 -20.44
CA ALA A 445 -25.11 -14.83 -20.41
C ALA A 445 -24.11 -15.26 -19.31
N VAL A 446 -22.99 -14.54 -19.17
CA VAL A 446 -22.02 -14.77 -18.09
C VAL A 446 -22.64 -14.52 -16.71
N ARG A 447 -23.43 -13.44 -16.56
CA ARG A 447 -24.13 -13.10 -15.31
C ARG A 447 -25.13 -14.19 -14.90
N LEU A 448 -25.84 -14.78 -15.85
CA LEU A 448 -26.81 -15.85 -15.59
C LEU A 448 -26.13 -17.18 -15.20
N GLN A 449 -24.90 -17.44 -15.68
CA GLN A 449 -24.12 -18.61 -15.30
C GLN A 449 -23.53 -18.50 -13.88
N HIS A 450 -23.33 -17.28 -13.39
CA HIS A 450 -22.80 -17.01 -12.04
C HIS A 450 -23.75 -16.08 -11.28
N PRO A 451 -24.94 -16.56 -10.85
CA PRO A 451 -25.86 -15.74 -10.09
C PRO A 451 -25.19 -15.31 -8.79
N ILE A 452 -25.06 -13.99 -8.60
CA ILE A 452 -24.58 -13.41 -7.35
C ILE A 452 -25.50 -13.94 -6.25
N THR A 453 -24.99 -14.85 -5.41
CA THR A 453 -25.68 -15.22 -4.18
C THR A 453 -25.76 -13.95 -3.35
N LYS A 454 -26.97 -13.43 -3.14
CA LYS A 454 -27.21 -12.34 -2.18
C LYS A 454 -26.50 -12.74 -0.87
N PRO A 455 -25.69 -11.85 -0.27
CA PRO A 455 -25.16 -12.14 1.06
C PRO A 455 -26.34 -12.34 2.04
N PRO A 456 -26.20 -13.24 3.02
CA PRO A 456 -27.23 -13.51 4.02
C PRO A 456 -27.56 -12.28 4.87
#